data_AF-A0A6N9NKB3-F1
#
_entry.id   AF-A0A6N9NKB3-F1
#
_cell.length_a   1.000
_cell.length_b   1.000
_cell.length_c   1.000
_cell.angle_alpha   90.00
_cell.angle_beta   90.00
_cell.angle_gamma   90.00
#
_symmetry.space_group_name_H-M   'P 1'
#
loop_
_entity.id
_entity.type
_entity.pdbx_description
1 polymer ?
#
loop_
_entity_poly.entity_id
_entity_poly.type
_entity_poly.pdbx_seq_one_letter_code
_entity_poly.pdbx_strand_id
1 'polypeptide(L)' 'MSAIKIIKAAYASVNTGFDVTAKCQELVNTGNDDIPVNNETFGDPDFGQTKYFTVLYTTNDGKTGHAKGCQENTNLDLI' A
#
# COMPACT_ATOMS: atom_id res chain seq x y z
N MET A 1 -1.78 -7.68 19.09
CA MET A 1 -2.15 -6.53 18.23
C MET A 1 -0.88 -5.95 17.66
N SER A 2 -0.57 -6.27 16.42
CA SER A 2 0.54 -5.65 15.69
C SER A 2 0.02 -4.33 15.13
N ALA A 3 0.33 -3.20 15.77
CA ALA A 3 -0.09 -1.88 15.27
C ALA A 3 0.93 -1.46 14.20
N ILE A 4 0.64 -1.82 12.96
CA ILE A 4 1.38 -1.30 11.81
C ILE A 4 0.95 0.16 11.62
N LYS A 5 1.93 1.07 11.53
CA LYS A 5 1.72 2.47 11.19
C LYS A 5 2.25 2.74 9.80
N ILE A 6 1.35 3.08 8.89
CA ILE A 6 1.69 3.51 7.54
C ILE A 6 2.22 4.95 7.62
N ILE A 7 3.43 5.15 7.12
CA ILE A 7 4.09 6.47 7.07
C ILE A 7 3.74 7.16 5.76
N LYS A 8 3.82 6.41 4.65
CA LYS A 8 3.46 6.91 3.32
C LYS A 8 3.16 5.74 2.39
N ALA A 9 2.12 5.85 1.59
CA ALA A 9 1.82 4.89 0.53
C ALA A 9 1.33 5.60 -0.74
N ALA A 10 1.72 5.07 -1.89
CA ALA A 10 1.26 5.58 -3.18
C ALA A 10 0.95 4.43 -4.13
N TYR A 11 -0.15 4.58 -4.86
CA TYR A 11 -0.53 3.71 -5.97
C TYR A 11 -0.53 4.54 -7.24
N ALA A 12 0.44 4.29 -8.13
CA ALA A 12 0.74 5.21 -9.22
C ALA A 12 1.21 4.48 -10.48
N SER A 13 0.96 5.09 -11.62
CA SER A 13 1.63 4.80 -12.89
C SER A 13 2.84 5.72 -13.06
N VAL A 14 3.46 5.68 -14.24
CA VAL A 14 4.51 6.63 -14.64
C VAL A 14 3.98 8.06 -14.85
N ASN A 15 2.67 8.25 -15.01
CA ASN A 15 2.07 9.55 -15.35
C ASN A 15 1.34 10.20 -14.17
N THR A 16 0.64 9.41 -13.36
CA THR A 16 -0.25 9.91 -12.29
C THR A 16 -0.43 8.86 -11.20
N GLY A 17 -0.99 9.24 -10.05
CA GLY A 17 -1.19 8.32 -8.93
C GLY A 17 -2.03 8.90 -7.81
N PHE A 18 -2.43 8.02 -6.90
CA PHE A 18 -3.13 8.35 -5.68
C PHE A 18 -2.23 8.18 -4.46
N ASP A 19 -2.34 9.13 -3.52
CA ASP A 19 -1.89 8.92 -2.16
C ASP A 19 -2.89 8.01 -1.46
N VAL A 20 -2.45 6.80 -1.15
CA VAL A 20 -3.28 5.76 -0.53
C VAL A 20 -2.88 5.51 0.93
N THR A 21 -2.11 6.43 1.53
CA THR A 21 -1.60 6.32 2.91
C THR A 21 -2.74 6.08 3.90
N ALA A 22 -3.81 6.88 3.84
CA ALA A 22 -4.95 6.75 4.74
C ALA A 22 -5.68 5.41 4.53
N LYS A 23 -5.86 4.99 3.28
CA LYS A 23 -6.53 3.72 2.95
C LYS A 23 -5.74 2.52 3.45
N CYS A 24 -4.42 2.52 3.28
CA CYS A 24 -3.55 1.49 3.84
C CYS A 24 -3.61 1.48 5.37
N GLN A 25 -3.65 2.66 6.02
CA GLN A 25 -3.76 2.73 7.48
C GLN A 25 -5.11 2.15 7.96
N GLU A 26 -6.21 2.40 7.25
CA GLU A 26 -7.51 1.79 7.55
C GLU A 26 -7.46 0.27 7.44
N LEU A 27 -6.85 -0.28 6.39
CA LEU A 27 -6.71 -1.73 6.20
C LEU A 27 -5.94 -2.35 7.38
N VAL A 28 -4.76 -1.84 7.71
CA VAL A 28 -3.98 -2.38 8.83
C VAL A 28 -4.67 -2.20 10.19
N ASN A 29 -5.47 -1.15 10.36
CA ASN A 29 -6.26 -0.96 11.59
C ASN A 29 -7.34 -2.03 11.78
N THR A 30 -7.80 -2.68 10.69
CA THR A 30 -8.71 -3.83 10.78
C THR A 30 -8.01 -5.14 11.15
N GLY A 31 -6.68 -5.11 11.32
CA GLY A 31 -5.85 -6.28 11.59
C GLY A 31 -5.34 -6.97 10.32
N ASN A 32 -5.50 -6.34 9.15
CA ASN A 32 -5.01 -6.86 7.88
C ASN A 32 -3.55 -6.45 7.65
N ASP A 33 -2.65 -7.40 7.56
CA ASP A 33 -1.25 -7.23 7.17
C ASP A 33 -1.01 -7.46 5.67
N ASP A 34 -1.97 -8.09 4.98
CA ASP A 34 -1.94 -8.30 3.54
C ASP A 34 -2.63 -7.15 2.79
N ILE A 35 -1.86 -6.32 2.10
CA ILE A 35 -2.40 -5.22 1.28
C ILE A 35 -2.69 -5.71 -0.14
N PRO A 36 -3.95 -5.76 -0.59
CA PRO A 36 -4.28 -6.10 -1.96
C PRO A 36 -3.97 -4.92 -2.89
N VAL A 37 -3.02 -5.12 -3.79
CA VAL A 37 -2.57 -4.08 -4.73
C VAL A 37 -3.41 -4.14 -6.00
N ASN A 38 -4.58 -3.51 -6.01
CA ASN A 38 -5.47 -3.48 -7.16
C ASN A 38 -6.38 -2.23 -7.19
N ASN A 39 -7.01 -2.00 -8.35
CA ASN A 39 -7.93 -0.89 -8.57
C ASN A 39 -9.20 -0.97 -7.72
N GLU A 40 -9.62 -2.16 -7.27
CA GLU A 40 -10.80 -2.31 -6.40
C GLU A 40 -10.52 -1.74 -4.99
N THR A 41 -9.27 -1.86 -4.53
CA THR A 41 -8.84 -1.41 -3.21
C THR A 41 -8.51 0.07 -3.20
N PHE A 42 -7.83 0.56 -4.24
CA PHE A 42 -7.25 1.90 -4.30
C PHE A 42 -7.91 2.86 -5.29
N GLY A 43 -8.80 2.36 -6.15
CA GLY A 43 -9.23 3.07 -7.36
C GLY A 43 -8.20 2.97 -8.50
N ASP A 44 -8.62 3.31 -9.71
CA ASP A 44 -7.73 3.36 -10.88
C ASP A 44 -7.28 4.82 -11.15
N PRO A 45 -6.03 5.18 -10.82
CA PRO A 45 -5.50 6.52 -11.11
C PRO A 45 -5.20 6.76 -12.59
N ASP A 46 -4.98 5.71 -13.38
CA ASP A 46 -4.52 5.81 -14.77
C ASP A 46 -5.03 4.62 -15.60
N PHE A 47 -6.20 4.78 -16.19
CA PHE A 47 -6.90 3.71 -16.90
C PHE A 47 -6.07 3.17 -18.08
N GLY A 48 -5.89 1.86 -18.11
CA GLY A 48 -5.14 1.16 -19.16
C GLY A 48 -3.62 1.20 -19.01
N GLN A 49 -3.07 1.86 -17.99
CA GLN A 49 -1.64 1.85 -17.69
C GLN A 49 -1.31 0.89 -16.54
N THR A 50 -0.14 0.24 -16.58
CA THR A 50 0.32 -0.57 -15.45
C THR A 50 0.63 0.31 -14.25
N LYS A 51 0.06 -0.04 -13.10
CA LYS A 51 0.27 0.67 -11.84
C LYS A 51 1.19 -0.10 -10.91
N TYR A 52 1.83 0.65 -10.03
CA TYR A 52 2.76 0.15 -9.04
C TYR A 52 2.43 0.73 -7.67
N PHE A 53 2.62 -0.10 -6.65
CA PHE A 53 2.44 0.27 -5.27
C PHE A 53 3.76 0.45 -4.56
N THR A 54 3.80 1.48 -3.72
CA THR A 54 4.92 1.76 -2.82
C THR A 54 4.37 2.06 -1.44
N VAL A 55 5.03 1.55 -0.40
CA VAL A 55 4.68 1.82 0.99
C VAL A 55 5.91 1.91 1.86
N LEU A 56 5.85 2.81 2.83
CA LEU A 56 6.76 2.94 3.95
C LEU A 56 5.91 2.81 5.21
N TYR A 57 6.29 1.91 6.11
CA TYR A 57 5.56 1.65 7.35
C TYR A 57 6.52 1.35 8.49
N THR A 58 6.01 1.45 9.71
CA THR A 58 6.70 1.00 10.92
C THR A 58 5.81 0.05 11.71
N THR A 59 6.43 -0.96 12.30
CA THR A 59 5.79 -1.95 13.16
C THR A 59 5.94 -1.56 14.63
N ASN A 60 5.16 -2.17 15.51
CA ASN A 60 5.18 -1.89 16.95
C ASN A 60 6.54 -2.12 17.63
N ASP A 61 7.38 -3.00 17.09
CA ASP A 61 8.75 -3.23 17.57
C ASP A 61 9.74 -2.16 17.06
N GLY A 62 9.24 -1.10 16.41
CA GLY A 62 10.04 0.03 15.92
C GLY A 62 10.80 -0.28 14.62
N LYS A 63 10.60 -1.46 14.01
CA LYS A 63 11.18 -1.73 12.70
C LYS A 63 10.47 -0.88 11.65
N THR A 64 11.24 -0.46 10.65
CA THR A 64 10.71 0.24 9.48
C THR A 64 10.78 -0.70 8.30
N GLY A 65 9.65 -0.96 7.68
CA GLY A 65 9.54 -1.73 6.45
C GLY A 65 9.25 -0.81 5.26
N HIS A 66 9.71 -1.22 4.08
CA HIS A 66 9.33 -0.57 2.84
C HIS A 66 9.13 -1.59 1.73
N ALA A 67 8.13 -1.36 0.89
CA ALA A 67 7.98 -2.06 -0.37
C ALA A 67 7.90 -1.02 -1.49
N LYS A 68 8.60 -1.28 -2.59
CA LYS A 68 8.65 -0.37 -3.74
C LYS A 68 8.38 -1.12 -5.03
N GLY A 69 7.54 -0.56 -5.88
CA GLY A 69 7.33 -1.06 -7.23
C GLY A 69 6.57 -2.38 -7.27
N CYS A 70 5.76 -2.69 -6.26
CA CYS A 70 4.90 -3.86 -6.26
C CYS A 70 3.90 -3.74 -7.41
N GLN A 71 3.87 -4.71 -8.31
CA GLN A 71 3.00 -4.67 -9.47
C GLN A 71 1.53 -4.76 -9.05
N GLU A 72 0.66 -4.08 -9.78
CA GLU A 72 -0.78 -4.30 -9.74
C GLU A 72 -1.16 -5.79 -9.87
N ASN A 73 -2.24 -6.18 -9.19
CA ASN A 73 -2.78 -7.53 -9.03
C ASN A 73 -1.89 -8.47 -8.20
N THR A 74 -1.17 -7.92 -7.23
CA THR A 74 -0.41 -8.68 -6.22
C THR A 74 -0.95 -8.44 -4.82
N ASN A 75 -0.68 -9.35 -3.89
CA ASN A 75 -0.86 -9.11 -2.46
C ASN A 75 0.50 -8.86 -1.84
N LEU A 76 0.61 -7.80 -1.06
CA LEU A 76 1.81 -7.46 -0.31
C LEU A 76 1.59 -7.78 1.17
N ASP A 77 2.34 -8.75 1.68
CA ASP A 77 2.46 -9.01 3.12
C ASP A 77 3.44 -8.02 3.75
N LEU A 78 3.08 -7.49 4.91
CA LEU A 78 3.85 -6.49 5.64
C LEU A 78 4.74 -7.07 6.76
N ILE A 79 4.61 -8.36 7.13
CA ILE A 79 5.37 -8.95 8.27
C ILE A 79 6.03 -10.30 7.99
#